data_AF-A0A7U9HCY7-F1
#
_entry.id   AF-A0A7U9HCY7-F1
#
_cell.length_a   1.000
_cell.length_b   1.000
_cell.length_c   1.000
_cell.angle_alpha   90.00
_cell.angle_beta   90.00
_cell.angle_gamma   90.00
#
_symmetry.space_group_name_H-M   'P 1'
#
loop_
_entity.id
_entity.type
_entity.pdbx_description
1 polymer ?
#
loop_
_entity_poly.entity_id
_entity_poly.type
_entity_poly.pdbx_seq_one_letter_code
_entity_poly.pdbx_strand_id
1 'polypeptide(L)'
;MRSTEEVVESLRQALVGAGVVLPSLCVDPVTGASDEPFALVDLGRCNVRVAERLASVVRGERPAVGTHAVDERDGRVGEVMGHVGGSVRLRPVAGGREWDCPRASVAVARPEEVLKARLRRTNHESVRP
;
A
#
# COMPACT_ATOMS: atom_id res chain seq x y z
N MET A 1 4.93 26.67 -17.67
CA MET A 1 5.31 25.25 -17.74
C MET A 1 5.79 24.89 -16.35
N ARG A 2 5.38 23.74 -15.78
CA ARG A 2 5.91 23.30 -14.48
C ARG A 2 7.39 22.92 -14.64
N SER A 3 8.22 23.20 -13.65
CA SER A 3 9.60 22.72 -13.64
C SER A 3 9.65 21.19 -13.49
N THR A 4 10.76 20.57 -13.87
CA THR A 4 10.97 19.13 -13.71
C THR A 4 10.85 18.73 -12.22
N GLU A 5 11.42 19.52 -11.33
CA GLU A 5 11.36 19.32 -9.87
C GLU A 5 9.92 19.38 -9.35
N GLU A 6 9.12 20.34 -9.83
CA GLU A 6 7.70 20.43 -9.46
C GLU A 6 6.91 19.19 -9.90
N VAL A 7 7.22 18.64 -11.08
CA VAL A 7 6.58 17.41 -11.58
C VAL A 7 6.98 16.20 -10.72
N VAL A 8 8.27 16.08 -10.36
CA VAL A 8 8.75 14.99 -9.49
C VAL A 8 8.13 15.07 -8.09
N GLU A 9 8.02 16.28 -7.51
CA GLU A 9 7.38 16.45 -6.21
C GLU A 9 5.88 16.17 -6.28
N SER A 10 5.20 16.58 -7.36
CA SER A 10 3.81 16.20 -7.59
C SER A 10 3.63 14.68 -7.68
N LEU A 11 4.54 13.97 -8.35
CA LEU A 11 4.54 12.51 -8.40
C LEU A 11 4.80 11.89 -7.02
N ARG A 12 5.76 12.42 -6.25
CA ARG A 12 6.04 11.97 -4.88
C ARG A 12 4.79 12.05 -4.02
N GLN A 13 4.10 13.19 -4.03
CA GLN A 13 2.89 13.40 -3.24
C GLN A 13 1.77 12.44 -3.65
N ALA A 14 1.59 12.21 -4.95
CA ALA A 14 0.61 11.25 -5.46
C ALA A 14 0.90 9.81 -4.99
N LEU A 15 2.17 9.38 -5.06
CA LEU A 15 2.58 8.06 -4.58
C LEU A 15 2.39 7.91 -3.07
N VAL A 16 2.78 8.93 -2.29
CA VAL A 16 2.56 8.96 -0.83
C VAL A 16 1.07 8.87 -0.49
N GLY A 17 0.22 9.62 -1.21
CA GLY A 17 -1.23 9.54 -1.07
C GLY A 17 -1.81 8.16 -1.40
N ALA A 18 -1.14 7.39 -2.26
CA ALA A 18 -1.48 5.99 -2.55
C ALA A 18 -0.81 4.96 -1.60
N GLY A 19 -0.06 5.43 -0.60
CA GLY A 19 0.66 4.59 0.36
C GLY A 19 1.93 3.96 -0.19
N VAL A 20 2.49 4.50 -1.28
CA VAL A 20 3.77 4.06 -1.88
C VAL A 20 4.84 5.10 -1.58
N VAL A 21 5.98 4.66 -1.02
CA VAL A 21 7.12 5.53 -0.75
C VAL A 21 8.32 5.05 -1.55
N LEU A 22 8.86 5.94 -2.38
CA LEU A 22 10.11 5.75 -3.13
C LEU A 22 11.09 6.84 -2.67
N PRO A 23 11.94 6.56 -1.66
CA PRO A 23 12.83 7.58 -1.08
C PRO A 23 13.82 8.15 -2.09
N SER A 24 14.24 7.32 -3.04
CA SER A 24 15.16 7.63 -4.13
C SER A 24 14.48 8.22 -5.37
N LEU A 25 13.18 8.53 -5.33
CA LEU A 25 12.51 9.20 -6.45
C LEU A 25 13.14 10.58 -6.67
N CYS A 26 13.71 10.83 -7.85
CA CYS A 26 14.33 12.10 -8.20
C CYS A 26 14.31 12.34 -9.71
N VAL A 27 14.73 13.53 -10.13
CA VAL A 27 15.15 13.75 -11.51
C VAL A 27 16.39 12.89 -11.76
N ASP A 28 16.43 12.20 -12.90
CA ASP A 28 17.60 11.44 -13.29
C ASP A 28 18.82 12.39 -13.40
N PRO A 29 19.94 12.09 -12.73
CA PRO A 29 21.06 13.04 -12.63
C PRO A 29 21.79 13.25 -13.95
N VAL A 30 21.72 12.30 -14.89
CA VAL A 30 22.41 12.41 -16.20
C VAL A 30 21.66 13.37 -17.09
N THR A 31 20.36 13.17 -17.25
CA THR A 31 19.50 13.99 -18.10
C THR A 31 19.08 15.30 -17.44
N GLY A 32 19.11 15.39 -16.11
CA GLY A 32 18.89 16.65 -15.39
C GLY A 32 20.06 17.64 -15.49
N ALA A 33 21.26 17.15 -15.79
CA ALA A 33 22.46 17.97 -15.97
C ALA A 33 22.77 18.27 -17.46
N SER A 34 22.00 17.71 -18.40
CA SER A 34 22.19 17.90 -19.84
C SER A 34 21.30 19.03 -20.39
N ASP A 35 21.61 19.50 -21.60
CA ASP A 35 20.76 20.44 -22.36
C ASP A 35 19.56 19.73 -23.04
N GLU A 36 19.19 18.53 -22.59
CA GLU A 36 18.05 17.81 -23.17
C GLU A 36 16.73 18.48 -22.79
N PRO A 37 15.79 18.60 -23.75
CA PRO A 37 14.52 19.29 -23.52
C PRO A 37 13.61 18.58 -22.52
N PHE A 38 13.87 17.31 -22.20
CA PHE A 38 13.07 16.51 -21.27
C PHE A 38 13.97 15.66 -20.38
N ALA A 39 14.25 16.13 -19.17
CA ALA A 39 14.91 15.33 -18.15
C ALA A 39 14.04 14.12 -17.76
N LEU A 40 14.68 12.98 -17.53
CA LEU A 40 14.03 11.74 -17.11
C LEU A 40 13.78 11.74 -15.59
N VAL A 41 12.92 10.84 -15.13
CA VAL A 41 12.65 10.62 -13.71
C VAL A 41 13.23 9.27 -13.30
N ASP A 42 14.12 9.27 -12.29
CA ASP A 42 14.60 8.05 -11.65
C ASP A 42 13.64 7.65 -10.52
N LEU A 43 13.01 6.49 -10.65
CA LEU A 43 12.12 5.91 -9.63
C LEU A 43 12.91 5.16 -8.54
N GLY A 44 14.18 4.84 -8.81
CA GLY A 44 15.10 4.10 -7.97
C GLY A 44 14.71 2.65 -7.68
N ARG A 45 15.39 2.04 -6.70
CA ARG A 45 15.16 0.66 -6.29
C ARG A 45 14.08 0.60 -5.22
N CYS A 46 13.12 -0.30 -5.40
CA CYS A 46 12.12 -0.63 -4.38
C CYS A 46 12.17 -2.13 -4.04
N ASN A 47 11.65 -2.50 -2.87
CA ASN A 47 11.51 -3.90 -2.51
C ASN A 47 10.27 -4.50 -3.19
N VAL A 48 10.21 -5.83 -3.25
CA VAL A 48 9.12 -6.57 -3.92
C VAL A 48 7.73 -6.22 -3.38
N ARG A 49 7.58 -5.92 -2.09
CA ARG A 49 6.28 -5.53 -1.50
C ARG A 49 5.81 -4.17 -2.00
N VAL A 50 6.74 -3.22 -2.13
CA VAL A 50 6.44 -1.89 -2.70
C VAL A 50 6.11 -2.02 -4.18
N ALA A 51 6.83 -2.86 -4.93
CA ALA A 51 6.55 -3.12 -6.34
C ALA A 51 5.15 -3.72 -6.56
N GLU A 52 4.75 -4.72 -5.76
CA GLU A 52 3.40 -5.32 -5.82
C GLU A 52 2.31 -4.30 -5.48
N ARG A 53 2.52 -3.50 -4.42
CA ARG A 53 1.60 -2.42 -4.06
C ARG A 53 1.48 -1.40 -5.18
N LEU A 54 2.59 -0.97 -5.80
CA LEU A 54 2.58 -0.02 -6.90
C LEU A 54 1.79 -0.58 -8.10
N ALA A 55 2.02 -1.84 -8.48
CA ALA A 55 1.27 -2.49 -9.55
C ALA A 55 -0.24 -2.51 -9.26
N SER A 56 -0.63 -2.82 -8.02
CA SER A 56 -2.03 -2.80 -7.56
C SER A 56 -2.66 -1.41 -7.69
N VAL A 57 -1.93 -0.36 -7.28
CA VAL A 57 -2.38 1.03 -7.41
C VAL A 57 -2.59 1.41 -8.87
N VAL A 58 -1.63 1.08 -9.74
CA VAL A 58 -1.68 1.37 -11.19
C VAL A 58 -2.84 0.63 -11.87
N ARG A 59 -3.16 -0.60 -11.45
CA ARG A 59 -4.34 -1.34 -11.93
C ARG A 59 -5.67 -0.80 -11.40
N GLY A 60 -5.66 0.17 -10.48
CA GLY A 60 -6.87 0.72 -9.88
C GLY A 60 -7.54 -0.21 -8.85
N GLU A 61 -6.79 -1.17 -8.31
CA GLU A 61 -7.30 -2.06 -7.28
C GLU A 61 -7.60 -1.29 -5.99
N ARG A 62 -8.74 -1.60 -5.36
CA ARG A 62 -9.23 -0.91 -4.17
C ARG A 62 -9.82 -1.92 -3.17
N PRO A 63 -9.27 -1.99 -1.95
CA PRO A 63 -8.01 -1.36 -1.50
C PRO A 63 -6.79 -1.95 -2.22
N ALA A 64 -5.70 -1.18 -2.29
CA ALA A 64 -4.45 -1.65 -2.90
C ALA A 64 -3.79 -2.76 -2.05
N VAL A 65 -3.01 -3.64 -2.68
CA VAL A 65 -2.21 -4.67 -2.00
C VAL A 65 -1.31 -4.04 -0.93
N GLY A 66 -1.15 -4.75 0.19
CA GLY A 66 -0.45 -4.30 1.39
C GLY A 66 -1.22 -3.27 2.23
N THR A 67 -2.48 -2.95 1.89
CA THR A 67 -3.33 -2.04 2.69
C THR A 67 -3.97 -2.82 3.80
N HIS A 68 -4.05 -2.24 5.00
CA HIS A 68 -4.86 -2.82 6.07
C HIS A 68 -6.33 -2.52 5.80
N ALA A 69 -7.15 -3.56 5.86
CA ALA A 69 -8.58 -3.50 5.57
C ALA A 69 -9.38 -4.24 6.64
N VAL A 70 -10.62 -3.80 6.83
CA VAL A 70 -11.60 -4.45 7.70
C VAL A 70 -12.65 -5.14 6.84
N ASP A 71 -12.97 -6.38 7.22
CA ASP A 71 -14.11 -7.12 6.71
C ASP A 71 -15.36 -6.67 7.49
N GLU A 72 -16.21 -5.87 6.88
CA GLU A 72 -17.37 -5.28 7.56
C GLU A 72 -18.43 -6.32 7.97
N ARG A 73 -18.34 -7.55 7.45
CA ARG A 73 -19.27 -8.63 7.80
C ARG A 73 -19.09 -9.11 9.23
N ASP A 74 -17.86 -9.06 9.74
CA ASP A 74 -17.50 -9.61 11.06
C ASP A 74 -16.48 -8.80 11.85
N GLY A 75 -16.00 -7.68 11.29
CA GLY A 75 -15.06 -6.76 11.92
C GLY A 75 -13.61 -7.29 11.99
N ARG A 76 -13.26 -8.36 11.27
CA ARG A 76 -11.88 -8.84 11.21
C ARG A 76 -11.00 -7.90 10.39
N VAL A 77 -9.78 -7.65 10.88
CA VAL A 77 -8.80 -6.76 10.24
C VAL A 77 -7.65 -7.58 9.67
N GLY A 78 -7.30 -7.32 8.41
CA GLY A 78 -6.22 -7.99 7.70
C GLY A 78 -5.49 -7.09 6.72
N GLU A 79 -4.33 -7.55 6.24
CA GLU A 79 -3.59 -6.95 5.15
C GLU A 79 -4.07 -7.53 3.81
N VAL A 80 -4.32 -6.67 2.83
CA VAL A 80 -4.72 -7.07 1.47
C VAL A 80 -3.57 -7.76 0.77
N MET A 81 -3.77 -9.02 0.38
CA MET A 81 -2.79 -9.81 -0.36
C MET A 81 -3.02 -9.80 -1.87
N GLY A 82 -4.24 -9.49 -2.31
CA GLY A 82 -4.58 -9.46 -3.73
C GLY A 82 -6.09 -9.49 -3.97
N HIS A 83 -6.47 -9.45 -5.23
CA HIS A 83 -7.85 -9.53 -5.71
C HIS A 83 -8.02 -10.79 -6.55
N VAL A 84 -9.00 -11.63 -6.23
CA VAL A 84 -9.26 -12.91 -6.91
C VAL A 84 -10.77 -13.07 -7.09
N GLY A 85 -11.24 -13.22 -8.34
CA GLY A 85 -12.63 -13.55 -8.64
C GLY A 85 -13.68 -12.60 -8.04
N GLY A 86 -13.37 -11.31 -7.95
CA GLY A 86 -14.25 -10.29 -7.34
C GLY A 86 -14.18 -10.21 -5.80
N SER A 87 -13.36 -11.05 -5.16
CA SER A 87 -13.06 -10.99 -3.74
C SER A 87 -11.66 -10.43 -3.49
N VAL A 88 -11.47 -9.84 -2.31
CA VAL A 88 -10.19 -9.39 -1.79
C VAL A 88 -9.67 -10.44 -0.83
N ARG A 89 -8.45 -10.94 -1.05
CA ARG A 89 -7.79 -11.86 -0.14
C ARG A 89 -7.12 -11.08 0.99
N LEU A 90 -7.47 -11.38 2.23
CA LEU A 90 -6.96 -10.73 3.43
C LEU A 90 -6.13 -11.72 4.27
N ARG A 91 -5.01 -11.24 4.80
CA ARG A 91 -4.17 -11.97 5.77
C ARG A 91 -4.30 -11.33 7.15
N PRO A 92 -4.53 -12.09 8.24
CA PRO A 92 -4.77 -11.46 9.54
C PRO A 92 -3.54 -10.69 10.05
N VAL A 93 -3.76 -9.51 10.65
CA VAL A 93 -2.66 -8.67 11.16
C VAL A 93 -1.87 -9.30 12.31
N ALA A 94 -2.51 -10.24 13.02
CA ALA A 94 -1.92 -10.98 14.13
C ALA A 94 -1.40 -12.35 13.69
N GLY A 95 -1.40 -12.68 12.39
CA GLY A 95 -1.14 -14.04 11.91
C GLY A 95 -2.37 -14.95 11.98
N GLY A 96 -2.31 -16.08 11.28
CA GLY A 96 -3.43 -17.00 11.10
C GLY A 96 -3.75 -17.25 9.63
N ARG A 97 -4.91 -17.86 9.38
CA ARG A 97 -5.32 -18.25 8.02
C ARG A 97 -5.83 -17.04 7.23
N GLU A 98 -5.38 -16.91 5.99
CA GLU A 98 -5.96 -15.97 5.03
C GLU A 98 -7.43 -16.28 4.74
N TRP A 99 -8.20 -15.26 4.40
CA TRP A 99 -9.60 -15.41 4.03
C TRP A 99 -9.95 -14.50 2.86
N ASP A 100 -11.01 -14.86 2.13
CA ASP A 100 -11.54 -14.06 1.05
C ASP A 100 -12.71 -13.21 1.58
N CYS A 101 -12.67 -11.91 1.29
CA CYS A 101 -13.69 -10.93 1.63
C CYS A 101 -14.32 -10.37 0.34
N PRO A 102 -15.66 -10.39 0.19
CA PRO A 102 -16.33 -9.76 -0.94
C PRO A 102 -15.92 -8.29 -1.04
N ARG A 103 -15.58 -7.81 -2.25
CA ARG A 103 -15.13 -6.43 -2.44
C ARG A 103 -16.11 -5.39 -1.89
N ALA A 104 -17.41 -5.69 -1.90
CA ALA A 104 -18.47 -4.81 -1.37
C ALA A 104 -18.47 -4.68 0.16
N SER A 105 -17.76 -5.56 0.87
CA SER A 105 -17.68 -5.59 2.34
C SER A 105 -16.29 -5.25 2.88
N VAL A 106 -15.39 -4.80 2.00
CA VAL A 106 -14.02 -4.42 2.37
C VAL A 106 -13.93 -2.92 2.50
N ALA A 107 -13.59 -2.45 3.70
CA ALA A 107 -13.25 -1.06 3.96
C ALA A 107 -11.77 -0.91 4.36
N VAL A 108 -11.17 0.25 4.11
CA VAL A 108 -9.81 0.55 4.60
C VAL A 108 -9.85 0.63 6.12
N ALA A 109 -9.00 -0.14 6.80
CA ALA A 109 -8.92 -0.14 8.24
C ALA A 109 -8.18 1.11 8.72
N ARG A 110 -8.73 1.73 9.75
CA ARG A 110 -8.10 2.85 10.45
C ARG A 110 -6.98 2.34 11.36
N PRO A 111 -5.96 3.18 11.67
CA PRO A 111 -4.84 2.77 12.52
C PRO A 111 -5.26 2.16 13.87
N GLU A 112 -6.32 2.68 14.49
CA GLU A 112 -6.86 2.18 15.74
C GLU A 112 -7.48 0.78 15.63
N GLU A 113 -8.06 0.43 14.48
CA GLU A 113 -8.63 -0.90 14.23
C GLU A 113 -7.52 -1.93 14.06
N VAL A 114 -6.46 -1.56 13.32
CA VAL A 114 -5.25 -2.36 13.17
C VAL A 114 -4.59 -2.60 14.52
N LEU A 115 -4.44 -1.55 15.34
CA LEU A 115 -3.85 -1.67 16.67
C LEU A 115 -4.67 -2.57 17.58
N LYS A 116 -6.00 -2.37 17.65
CA LYS A 116 -6.91 -3.23 18.43
C LYS A 116 -6.81 -4.69 17.99
N ALA A 117 -6.78 -4.95 16.69
CA ALA A 117 -6.68 -6.31 16.16
C ALA A 117 -5.34 -6.99 16.49
N ARG A 118 -4.22 -6.25 16.46
CA ARG A 118 -2.91 -6.76 16.91
C ARG A 118 -2.92 -7.11 18.40
N LEU A 119 -3.50 -6.24 19.23
CA LEU A 119 -3.55 -6.41 20.69
C LEU A 119 -4.45 -7.57 21.13
N ARG A 120 -5.57 -7.84 20.42
CA ARG A 120 -6.48 -8.94 20.77
C ARG A 120 -5.78 -10.30 20.88
N ARG A 121 -4.81 -10.60 20.00
CA ARG A 121 -4.02 -11.84 20.10
C ARG A 121 -3.08 -11.80 21.30
N THR A 122 -2.31 -10.72 21.46
CA THR A 122 -1.38 -10.56 22.58
C THR A 122 -2.10 -10.75 23.92
N ASN A 123 -3.28 -10.14 24.09
CA ASN A 123 -4.09 -10.30 25.28
C ASN A 123 -4.58 -11.75 25.47
N HIS A 124 -5.01 -12.42 24.40
CA HIS A 124 -5.44 -13.81 24.48
C HIS A 124 -4.28 -14.77 24.85
N GLU A 125 -3.06 -14.48 24.41
CA GLU A 125 -1.85 -15.20 24.78
C GLU A 125 -1.43 -14.93 26.23
N SER A 126 -1.58 -13.68 26.72
CA SER A 126 -1.25 -13.32 28.10
C SER A 126 -2.25 -13.83 29.14
N VAL A 127 -3.50 -14.07 28.76
CA VAL A 127 -4.57 -14.57 29.66
C VAL A 127 -4.60 -16.10 29.73
N ARG A 128 -3.84 -16.80 28.87
CA ARG A 128 -3.68 -18.25 28.97
C ARG A 128 -2.63 -18.58 30.04
N PRO A 129 -3.01 -19.29 31.13
CA PRO A 129 -2.08 -19.72 32.18
C PRO A 129 -1.12 -20.81 31.70
#